data_AF-A0A536IC31-F1
#
_entry.id   AF-A0A536IC31-F1
#
_cell.length_a   1.000
_cell.length_b   1.000
_cell.length_c   1.000
_cell.angle_alpha   90.00
_cell.angle_beta   90.00
_cell.angle_gamma   90.00
#
_symmetry.space_group_name_H-M   'P 1'
#
loop_
_entity.id
_entity.type
_entity.pdbx_description
1 polymer ?
#
loop_
_entity_poly.entity_id
_entity_poly.type
_entity_poly.pdbx_seq_one_letter_code
_entity_poly.pdbx_strand_id
1 'polypeptide(L)'
;MKRLALALAPTILVMLLSPLASLAEDQPYKTVVDGTVPKINNLTIQGATGGCDLLVQNLTGQTVTLFDMSKPPKPFGFVAQPKGASPKPPIAAHLPANGVWPCASLPAVTEDQRWNHAEATVVSWTIKGAVGAVTFVLNARSVYDPALDPSAEWTFYLRVAVGLMVVGSLLVAGPYLFKRRREILGKSKKAA
;
A
#
# COMPACT_ATOMS: atom_id res chain seq x y z
N MET A 1 -0.37 -15.30 -41.83
CA MET A 1 -1.21 -15.11 -40.63
C MET A 1 -1.33 -16.34 -39.71
N LYS A 2 -1.16 -17.59 -40.19
CA LYS A 2 -1.24 -18.81 -39.33
C LYS A 2 -0.05 -19.05 -38.39
N ARG A 3 1.10 -18.41 -38.60
CA ARG A 3 2.32 -18.62 -37.80
C ARG A 3 2.49 -17.68 -36.59
N LEU A 4 1.75 -16.56 -36.56
CA LEU A 4 1.77 -15.64 -35.41
C LEU A 4 0.88 -16.13 -34.26
N ALA A 5 -0.25 -16.76 -34.58
CA ALA A 5 -1.19 -17.28 -33.57
C ALA A 5 -0.59 -18.43 -32.73
N LEU A 6 0.34 -19.20 -33.31
CA LEU A 6 0.97 -20.34 -32.61
C LEU A 6 2.11 -19.90 -31.66
N ALA A 7 2.68 -18.71 -31.87
CA ALA A 7 3.77 -18.19 -31.05
C ALA A 7 3.28 -17.48 -29.78
N LEU A 8 2.02 -17.03 -29.75
CA LEU A 8 1.39 -16.34 -28.60
C LEU A 8 0.64 -17.27 -27.65
N ALA A 9 0.32 -18.49 -28.09
CA ALA A 9 -0.36 -19.50 -27.28
C ALA A 9 0.40 -19.92 -26.00
N PRO A 10 1.73 -20.16 -26.02
CA PRO A 10 2.44 -20.60 -24.81
C PRO A 10 2.59 -19.47 -23.76
N THR A 11 2.70 -18.20 -24.19
CA THR A 11 2.78 -17.05 -23.27
C THR A 11 1.49 -16.79 -22.51
N ILE A 12 0.34 -16.99 -23.15
CA ILE A 12 -0.98 -16.82 -22.51
C ILE A 12 -1.23 -17.97 -21.52
N LEU A 13 -0.81 -19.18 -21.89
CA LEU A 13 -0.97 -20.37 -21.04
C LEU A 13 -0.08 -20.29 -19.77
N VAL A 14 1.16 -19.79 -19.88
CA VAL A 14 2.04 -19.58 -18.72
C VAL A 14 1.52 -18.47 -17.79
N MET A 15 0.87 -17.43 -18.32
CA MET A 15 0.19 -16.43 -17.49
C MET A 15 -1.04 -16.98 -16.76
N LEU A 16 -1.80 -17.90 -17.38
CA LEU A 16 -2.98 -18.55 -16.76
C LEU A 16 -2.62 -19.59 -15.70
N LEU A 17 -1.42 -20.17 -15.76
CA LEU A 17 -0.93 -21.22 -14.85
C LEU A 17 -0.07 -20.69 -13.71
N SER A 18 0.12 -19.37 -13.61
CA SER A 18 0.81 -18.78 -12.46
C SER A 18 -0.09 -18.90 -11.24
N PRO A 19 0.26 -19.68 -10.20
CA PRO A 19 -0.52 -19.74 -9.00
C PRO A 19 -0.57 -18.32 -8.41
N LEU A 20 -1.78 -17.76 -8.34
CA LEU A 20 -2.07 -16.63 -7.46
C LEU A 20 -1.77 -17.14 -6.05
N ALA A 21 -0.52 -16.99 -5.63
CA ALA A 21 -0.17 -17.13 -4.24
C ALA A 21 -0.99 -16.08 -3.52
N SER A 22 -2.13 -16.49 -2.95
CA SER A 22 -2.73 -15.79 -1.84
C SER A 22 -1.72 -15.93 -0.71
N LEU A 23 -0.71 -15.07 -0.72
CA LEU A 23 0.06 -14.76 0.46
C LEU A 23 -0.94 -14.10 1.40
N ALA A 24 -1.49 -14.94 2.27
CA ALA A 24 -2.02 -14.49 3.53
C ALA A 24 -0.89 -13.73 4.26
N GLU A 25 -1.31 -12.73 5.05
CA GLU A 25 -0.52 -12.05 6.07
C GLU A 25 0.46 -10.94 5.65
N ASP A 26 0.02 -10.04 4.77
CA ASP A 26 0.25 -8.61 5.05
C ASP A 26 -0.97 -7.86 4.50
N GLN A 27 -1.79 -7.30 5.40
CA GLN A 27 -2.86 -6.43 4.92
C GLN A 27 -2.19 -5.22 4.24
N PRO A 28 -2.67 -4.74 3.08
CA PRO A 28 -2.01 -3.70 2.27
C PRO A 28 -2.21 -2.30 2.88
N TYR A 29 -1.92 -2.21 4.16
CA TYR A 29 -2.11 -1.06 5.00
C TYR A 29 -0.81 -0.77 5.73
N LYS A 30 -0.52 0.52 5.89
CA LYS A 30 0.52 1.01 6.79
C LYS A 30 -0.09 1.92 7.82
N THR A 31 0.52 1.96 8.99
CA THR A 31 0.21 2.97 9.99
C THR A 31 1.07 4.20 9.73
N VAL A 32 0.47 5.38 9.81
CA VAL A 32 1.16 6.66 9.79
C VAL A 32 0.88 7.35 11.11
N VAL A 33 1.93 7.63 11.88
CA VAL A 33 1.84 8.40 13.12
C VAL A 33 1.89 9.88 12.77
N ASP A 34 0.85 10.62 13.14
CA ASP A 34 0.78 12.06 12.88
C ASP A 34 1.68 12.80 13.88
N GLY A 35 2.39 13.82 13.40
CA GLY A 35 3.52 14.50 14.07
C GLY A 35 3.19 15.30 15.35
N THR A 36 2.18 14.89 16.11
CA THR A 36 1.76 15.47 17.39
C THR A 36 1.86 14.48 18.55
N VAL A 37 2.73 13.48 18.48
CA VAL A 37 3.21 12.85 19.72
C VAL A 37 3.95 13.94 20.50
N PRO A 38 3.64 14.21 21.78
CA PRO A 38 4.48 15.07 22.60
C PRO A 38 5.92 14.62 22.43
N LYS A 39 6.83 15.54 22.10
CA LYS A 39 8.27 15.24 21.98
C LYS A 39 8.81 14.83 23.34
N ILE A 40 8.57 13.58 23.72
CA ILE A 40 9.16 12.96 24.89
C ILE A 40 10.58 12.62 24.46
N ASN A 41 11.55 13.30 25.06
CA ASN A 41 12.96 13.13 24.73
C ASN A 41 13.33 11.64 24.79
N ASN A 42 13.94 11.14 23.71
CA ASN A 42 14.39 9.75 23.58
C ASN A 42 13.25 8.71 23.50
N LEU A 43 12.03 9.11 23.12
CA LEU A 43 10.97 8.20 22.68
C LEU A 43 10.69 8.41 21.19
N THR A 44 10.72 7.32 20.42
CA THR A 44 10.27 7.32 19.03
C THR A 44 9.15 6.31 18.89
N ILE A 45 8.00 6.74 18.35
CA ILE A 45 6.89 5.87 17.96
C ILE A 45 6.66 6.13 16.47
N GLN A 46 6.81 5.10 15.65
CA GLN A 46 6.58 5.15 14.21
C GLN A 46 5.51 4.13 13.84
N GLY A 47 4.84 4.32 12.71
CA GLY A 47 3.96 3.30 12.15
C GLY A 47 4.75 2.26 11.35
N ALA A 48 4.20 1.06 11.25
CA ALA A 48 4.70 -0.06 10.47
C ALA A 48 3.65 -0.54 9.44
N THR A 49 4.00 -1.58 8.68
CA THR A 49 3.08 -2.33 7.80
C THR A 49 2.02 -3.07 8.60
N GLY A 50 0.94 -3.55 7.97
CA GLY A 50 -0.17 -4.21 8.65
C GLY A 50 -1.27 -3.27 9.15
N GLY A 51 -1.14 -1.96 8.95
CA GLY A 51 -2.18 -0.96 9.19
C GLY A 51 -2.53 -0.67 10.65
N CYS A 52 -2.03 -1.49 11.59
CA CYS A 52 -2.13 -1.31 13.02
C CYS A 52 -0.78 -1.40 13.75
N ASP A 53 0.33 -1.63 13.07
CA ASP A 53 1.56 -1.90 13.78
C ASP A 53 2.32 -0.61 14.07
N LEU A 54 2.91 -0.56 15.26
CA LEU A 54 3.78 0.53 15.68
C LEU A 54 5.18 0.00 15.94
N LEU A 55 6.19 0.77 15.59
CA LEU A 55 7.57 0.57 16.00
C LEU A 55 7.87 1.52 17.15
N VAL A 56 8.11 0.95 18.33
CA VAL A 56 8.41 1.72 19.54
C VAL A 56 9.89 1.59 19.87
N GLN A 57 10.58 2.72 19.89
CA GLN A 57 11.95 2.84 20.37
C GLN A 57 11.96 3.68 21.66
N ASN A 58 12.19 3.01 22.78
CA ASN A 58 12.17 3.63 24.09
C ASN A 58 13.59 3.75 24.67
N LEU A 59 14.16 4.95 24.64
CA LEU A 59 15.45 5.31 25.22
C LEU A 59 15.30 6.32 26.38
N THR A 60 14.08 6.45 26.91
CA THR A 60 13.71 7.42 27.97
C THR A 60 14.25 7.05 29.34
N GLY A 61 14.56 5.77 29.57
CA GLY A 61 14.90 5.23 30.90
C GLY A 61 13.67 4.90 31.77
N GLN A 62 12.45 5.08 31.25
CA GLN A 62 11.20 4.74 31.93
C GLN A 62 10.38 3.76 31.07
N THR A 63 9.47 2.99 31.67
CA THR A 63 8.53 2.17 30.90
C THR A 63 7.52 3.06 30.18
N VAL A 64 7.38 2.87 28.87
CA VAL A 64 6.33 3.50 28.06
C VAL A 64 5.13 2.57 28.08
N THR A 65 3.95 3.08 28.43
CA THR A 65 2.72 2.31 28.45
C THR A 65 1.77 2.86 27.40
N LEU A 66 1.26 2.01 26.51
CA LEU A 66 0.13 2.34 25.63
C LEU A 66 -1.14 1.69 26.18
N PHE A 67 -2.26 2.39 26.13
CA PHE A 67 -3.55 1.87 26.59
C PHE A 67 -4.42 1.56 25.39
N ASP A 68 -4.99 0.35 25.36
CA ASP A 68 -5.98 -0.01 24.35
C ASP A 68 -7.35 0.63 24.61
N MET A 69 -8.31 0.37 23.74
CA MET A 69 -9.68 0.91 23.83
C MET A 69 -10.65 0.02 24.60
N SER A 70 -10.16 -1.02 25.28
CA SER A 70 -11.02 -1.89 26.09
C SER A 70 -11.61 -1.13 27.29
N LYS A 71 -12.70 -1.67 27.86
CA LYS A 71 -13.34 -1.12 29.05
C LYS A 71 -13.37 -2.21 30.13
N PRO A 72 -12.47 -2.17 31.13
CA PRO A 72 -11.46 -1.13 31.42
C PRO A 72 -10.23 -1.18 30.48
N PRO A 73 -9.53 -0.04 30.22
CA PRO A 73 -8.37 -0.01 29.32
C PRO A 73 -7.22 -0.89 29.80
N LYS A 74 -6.67 -1.70 28.89
CA LYS A 74 -5.57 -2.62 29.17
C LYS A 74 -4.22 -1.95 28.85
N PRO A 75 -3.25 -1.98 29.78
CA PRO A 75 -1.93 -1.39 29.57
C PRO A 75 -0.98 -2.34 28.81
N PHE A 76 -0.24 -1.79 27.86
CA PHE A 76 0.82 -2.44 27.11
C PHE A 76 2.15 -1.74 27.37
N GLY A 77 3.00 -2.37 28.17
CA GLY A 77 4.28 -1.82 28.60
C GLY A 77 5.44 -2.13 27.65
N PHE A 78 6.21 -1.12 27.30
CA PHE A 78 7.44 -1.18 26.52
C PHE A 78 8.59 -0.71 27.40
N VAL A 79 9.41 -1.66 27.87
CA VAL A 79 10.53 -1.40 28.76
C VAL A 79 11.58 -0.54 28.05
N ALA A 80 12.23 0.36 28.79
CA ALA A 80 13.33 1.15 28.26
C ALA A 80 14.47 0.23 27.80
N GLN A 81 14.97 0.49 26.58
CA GLN A 81 16.14 -0.17 26.08
C GLN A 81 17.39 0.42 26.76
N PRO A 82 18.37 -0.41 27.15
CA PRO A 82 19.62 0.08 27.68
C PRO A 82 20.33 0.94 26.63
N LYS A 83 20.85 2.11 27.05
CA LYS A 83 21.69 2.97 26.22
C LYS A 83 23.03 2.25 25.98
N GLY A 84 23.12 1.49 24.90
CA GLY A 84 24.34 0.79 24.47
C GLY A 84 24.94 1.41 23.21
N ALA A 85 26.19 1.06 22.90
CA ALA A 85 26.91 1.54 21.72
C ALA A 85 26.26 1.11 20.38
N SER A 86 25.45 0.05 20.37
CA SER A 86 24.56 -0.32 19.27
C SER A 86 23.10 -0.14 19.70
N PRO A 87 22.30 0.68 19.02
CA PRO A 87 20.87 0.74 19.25
C PRO A 87 20.25 -0.64 18.94
N LYS A 88 19.48 -1.19 19.88
CA LYS A 88 18.65 -2.37 19.59
C LYS A 88 17.58 -1.97 18.56
N PRO A 89 17.15 -2.90 17.69
CA PRO A 89 16.08 -2.60 16.74
C PRO A 89 14.81 -2.17 17.50
N PRO A 90 13.99 -1.29 16.89
CA PRO A 90 12.68 -0.93 17.45
C PRO A 90 11.85 -2.18 17.75
N ILE A 91 11.10 -2.15 18.85
CA ILE A 91 10.23 -3.26 19.20
C ILE A 91 8.95 -3.11 18.37
N ALA A 92 8.63 -4.13 17.59
CA ALA A 92 7.35 -4.23 16.89
C ALA A 92 6.25 -4.40 17.94
N ALA A 93 5.45 -3.35 18.11
CA ALA A 93 4.18 -3.41 18.79
C ALA A 93 3.15 -3.87 17.76
N HIS A 94 3.00 -5.19 17.60
CA HIS A 94 1.82 -5.74 16.94
C HIS A 94 0.62 -5.49 17.84
N LEU A 95 -0.02 -4.34 17.63
CA LEU A 95 -1.24 -3.98 18.31
C LEU A 95 -2.32 -5.08 18.16
N PRO A 96 -2.58 -5.70 16.99
CA PRO A 96 -3.72 -6.61 16.84
C PRO A 96 -3.62 -7.89 17.69
N ALA A 97 -2.43 -8.32 18.12
CA ALA A 97 -2.28 -9.64 18.73
C ALA A 97 -2.87 -9.78 20.14
N ASN A 98 -3.09 -8.68 20.90
CA ASN A 98 -3.37 -8.79 22.34
C ASN A 98 -4.31 -7.74 22.97
N GLY A 99 -4.92 -6.83 22.18
CA GLY A 99 -5.76 -5.72 22.70
C GLY A 99 -6.87 -5.26 21.74
N VAL A 100 -7.74 -4.37 22.24
CA VAL A 100 -8.83 -3.76 21.44
C VAL A 100 -8.33 -2.45 20.83
N TRP A 101 -7.99 -2.47 19.55
CA TRP A 101 -7.43 -1.31 18.84
C TRP A 101 -8.44 -0.74 17.83
N PRO A 102 -8.40 0.59 17.61
CA PRO A 102 -9.32 1.26 16.69
C PRO A 102 -9.22 0.76 15.24
N CYS A 103 -8.07 0.18 14.88
CA CYS A 103 -7.80 -0.38 13.57
C CYS A 103 -7.92 -1.91 13.54
N ALA A 104 -8.38 -2.58 14.63
CA ALA A 104 -8.44 -4.04 14.71
C ALA A 104 -9.27 -4.69 13.59
N SER A 105 -10.24 -3.98 13.03
CA SER A 105 -10.89 -4.33 11.78
C SER A 105 -10.67 -3.23 10.75
N LEU A 106 -9.65 -3.37 9.91
CA LEU A 106 -9.52 -2.53 8.72
C LEU A 106 -10.55 -2.99 7.68
N PRO A 107 -11.21 -2.05 6.97
CA PRO A 107 -12.15 -2.41 5.92
C PRO A 107 -11.46 -3.19 4.81
N ALA A 108 -12.23 -3.86 3.97
CA ALA A 108 -11.69 -4.47 2.77
C ALA A 108 -11.24 -3.38 1.77
N VAL A 109 -10.13 -3.63 1.06
CA VAL A 109 -9.68 -2.76 -0.02
C VAL A 109 -10.70 -2.79 -1.16
N THR A 110 -11.14 -1.62 -1.59
CA THR A 110 -12.08 -1.51 -2.71
C THR A 110 -11.37 -1.59 -4.06
N GLU A 111 -12.12 -1.98 -5.10
CA GLU A 111 -11.60 -1.97 -6.47
C GLU A 111 -11.18 -0.56 -6.91
N ASP A 112 -11.91 0.48 -6.50
CA ASP A 112 -11.54 1.87 -6.78
C ASP A 112 -10.22 2.28 -6.14
N GLN A 113 -9.92 1.80 -4.93
CA GLN A 113 -8.64 2.08 -4.26
C GLN A 113 -7.48 1.44 -5.01
N ARG A 114 -7.62 0.16 -5.39
CA ARG A 114 -6.64 -0.53 -6.27
C ARG A 114 -6.55 0.14 -7.62
N TRP A 115 -7.69 0.63 -8.11
CA TRP A 115 -7.74 1.29 -9.40
C TRP A 115 -6.91 2.56 -9.35
N ASN A 116 -7.09 3.41 -8.36
CA ASN A 116 -6.39 4.69 -8.33
C ASN A 116 -4.88 4.57 -8.08
N HIS A 117 -4.39 3.42 -7.59
CA HIS A 117 -2.97 3.17 -7.33
C HIS A 117 -2.33 4.33 -6.54
N ALA A 118 -3.03 4.76 -5.50
CA ALA A 118 -2.66 5.91 -4.69
C ALA A 118 -2.92 5.61 -3.22
N GLU A 119 -2.11 6.20 -2.35
CA GLU A 119 -2.30 6.08 -0.91
C GLU A 119 -3.61 6.73 -0.49
N ALA A 120 -4.37 6.04 0.35
CA ALA A 120 -5.65 6.54 0.86
C ALA A 120 -5.76 6.32 2.36
N THR A 121 -6.09 7.37 3.11
CA THR A 121 -6.39 7.22 4.54
C THR A 121 -7.72 6.49 4.69
N VAL A 122 -7.69 5.37 5.40
CA VAL A 122 -8.84 4.48 5.58
C VAL A 122 -9.50 4.72 6.92
N VAL A 123 -8.70 4.85 7.97
CA VAL A 123 -9.19 5.11 9.32
C VAL A 123 -8.20 6.02 10.04
N SER A 124 -8.71 7.00 10.78
CA SER A 124 -7.91 7.83 11.68
C SER A 124 -8.27 7.48 13.11
N TRP A 125 -7.28 7.43 13.98
CA TRP A 125 -7.45 6.91 15.33
C TRP A 125 -6.49 7.51 16.34
N THR A 126 -6.85 7.38 17.60
CA THR A 126 -6.11 7.96 18.72
C THR A 126 -6.02 6.98 19.88
N ILE A 127 -4.84 6.84 20.49
CA ILE A 127 -4.64 6.03 21.69
C ILE A 127 -3.97 6.85 22.78
N LYS A 128 -4.21 6.49 24.04
CA LYS A 128 -3.55 7.14 25.18
C LYS A 128 -2.26 6.40 25.50
N GLY A 129 -1.24 7.14 25.90
CA GLY A 129 0.01 6.59 26.38
C GLY A 129 0.52 7.32 27.62
N ALA A 130 1.50 6.71 28.29
CA ALA A 130 2.20 7.30 29.42
C ALA A 130 3.68 6.92 29.41
N VAL A 131 4.53 7.83 29.88
CA VAL A 131 5.95 7.61 30.17
C VAL A 131 6.20 8.14 31.58
N GLY A 132 6.34 7.23 32.55
CA GLY A 132 6.35 7.60 33.96
C GLY A 132 5.10 8.39 34.34
N ALA A 133 5.27 9.64 34.79
CA ALA A 133 4.18 10.53 35.18
C ALA A 133 3.59 11.35 34.01
N VAL A 134 4.22 11.34 32.84
CA VAL A 134 3.80 12.14 31.68
C VAL A 134 2.83 11.32 30.84
N THR A 135 1.61 11.81 30.64
CA THR A 135 0.63 11.20 29.74
C THR A 135 0.66 11.88 28.38
N PHE A 136 0.34 11.13 27.33
CA PHE A 136 0.27 11.62 25.97
C PHE A 136 -0.87 10.97 25.19
N VAL A 137 -1.25 11.61 24.08
CA VAL A 137 -2.16 11.04 23.09
C VAL A 137 -1.38 10.85 21.80
N LEU A 138 -1.44 9.64 21.26
CA LEU A 138 -0.89 9.29 19.97
C LEU A 138 -2.01 9.38 18.94
N ASN A 139 -1.85 10.26 17.96
CA ASN A 139 -2.71 10.33 16.78
C ASN A 139 -2.04 9.55 15.65
N ALA A 140 -2.79 8.66 15.02
CA ALA A 140 -2.31 7.89 13.90
C ALA A 140 -3.44 7.58 12.92
N ARG A 141 -3.06 7.17 11.73
CA ARG A 141 -3.98 6.81 10.67
C ARG A 141 -3.51 5.53 9.99
N SER A 142 -4.47 4.69 9.65
CA SER A 142 -4.26 3.50 8.82
C SER A 142 -4.48 3.92 7.37
N VAL A 143 -3.45 3.73 6.55
CA VAL A 143 -3.38 4.17 5.16
C VAL A 143 -3.24 2.95 4.28
N TYR A 144 -4.12 2.83 3.27
CA TYR A 144 -3.93 1.90 2.17
C TYR A 144 -2.68 2.29 1.40
N ASP A 145 -1.76 1.33 1.20
CA ASP A 145 -0.55 1.53 0.43
C ASP A 145 -0.54 0.55 -0.76
N PRO A 146 -0.66 1.06 -2.01
CA PRO A 146 -0.68 0.20 -3.20
C PRO A 146 0.63 -0.57 -3.39
N ALA A 147 1.77 -0.11 -2.85
CA ALA A 147 3.04 -0.84 -2.92
C ALA A 147 3.03 -2.12 -2.07
N LEU A 148 2.13 -2.20 -1.09
CA LEU A 148 1.89 -3.40 -0.28
C LEU A 148 0.78 -4.28 -0.86
N ASP A 149 0.15 -3.89 -1.97
CA ASP A 149 -0.95 -4.62 -2.63
C ASP A 149 -0.51 -5.16 -4.00
N PRO A 150 -0.10 -6.44 -4.10
CA PRO A 150 0.28 -7.07 -5.36
C PRO A 150 -0.80 -6.95 -6.44
N SER A 151 -2.08 -6.94 -6.06
CA SER A 151 -3.18 -6.85 -7.02
C SER A 151 -3.32 -5.45 -7.63
N ALA A 152 -2.97 -4.40 -6.87
CA ALA A 152 -2.93 -3.03 -7.37
C ALA A 152 -1.78 -2.84 -8.37
N GLU A 153 -0.59 -3.38 -8.06
CA GLU A 153 0.58 -3.41 -8.95
C GLU A 153 0.25 -4.07 -10.29
N TRP A 154 -0.33 -5.28 -10.27
CA TRP A 154 -0.74 -5.97 -11.49
C TRP A 154 -1.73 -5.17 -12.33
N THR A 155 -2.71 -4.55 -11.67
CA THR A 155 -3.71 -3.72 -12.35
C THR A 155 -3.05 -2.51 -13.00
N PHE A 156 -2.06 -1.90 -12.35
CA PHE A 156 -1.28 -0.80 -12.91
C PHE A 156 -0.52 -1.23 -14.17
N TYR A 157 0.23 -2.33 -14.12
CA TYR A 157 0.96 -2.83 -15.29
C TYR A 157 0.04 -3.16 -16.47
N LEU A 158 -1.12 -3.78 -16.21
CA LEU A 158 -2.11 -4.06 -17.24
C LEU A 158 -2.59 -2.78 -17.94
N ARG A 159 -2.82 -1.70 -17.20
CA ARG A 159 -3.22 -0.42 -17.80
C ARG A 159 -2.14 0.18 -18.68
N VAL A 160 -0.89 0.16 -18.20
CA VAL A 160 0.23 0.66 -19.00
C VAL A 160 0.36 -0.16 -20.28
N ALA A 161 0.27 -1.49 -20.20
CA ALA A 161 0.33 -2.38 -21.36
C ALA A 161 -0.80 -2.12 -22.37
N VAL A 162 -2.05 -2.01 -21.90
CA VAL A 162 -3.21 -1.69 -22.75
C VAL A 162 -3.06 -0.31 -23.39
N GLY A 163 -2.63 0.70 -22.63
CA GLY A 163 -2.37 2.05 -23.15
C GLY A 163 -1.32 2.04 -24.27
N LEU A 164 -0.22 1.32 -24.08
CA LEU A 164 0.81 1.15 -25.10
C LEU A 164 0.30 0.42 -26.34
N MET A 165 -0.55 -0.61 -26.18
CA MET A 165 -1.16 -1.32 -27.32
C MET A 165 -2.09 -0.42 -28.14
N VAL A 166 -2.90 0.41 -27.47
CA VAL A 166 -3.80 1.36 -28.14
C VAL A 166 -3.00 2.41 -28.91
N VAL A 167 -2.02 3.04 -28.27
CA VAL A 167 -1.15 4.04 -28.91
C VAL A 167 -0.38 3.43 -30.08
N GLY A 168 0.21 2.25 -29.89
CA GLY A 168 0.93 1.52 -30.93
C GLY A 168 0.03 1.20 -32.13
N SER A 169 -1.19 0.74 -31.87
CA SER A 169 -2.18 0.46 -32.93
C SER A 169 -2.57 1.72 -33.69
N LEU A 170 -2.75 2.85 -33.01
CA LEU A 170 -3.07 4.13 -33.62
C LEU A 170 -1.92 4.65 -34.51
N LEU A 171 -0.67 4.47 -34.07
CA LEU A 171 0.52 4.86 -34.82
C LEU A 171 0.70 4.05 -36.11
N VAL A 172 0.24 2.80 -36.15
CA VAL A 172 0.27 1.96 -37.38
C VAL A 172 -0.95 2.23 -38.26
N ALA A 173 -2.15 2.23 -37.67
CA ALA A 173 -3.40 2.37 -38.41
C ALA A 173 -3.60 3.80 -38.96
N GLY A 174 -3.20 4.83 -38.21
CA GLY A 174 -3.35 6.23 -38.62
C GLY A 174 -2.71 6.52 -39.98
N PRO A 175 -1.39 6.33 -40.17
CA PRO A 175 -0.72 6.54 -41.44
C PRO A 175 -1.30 5.68 -42.58
N TYR A 176 -1.66 4.42 -42.29
CA TYR A 176 -2.29 3.54 -43.26
C TYR A 176 -3.64 4.08 -43.74
N LEU A 177 -4.52 4.49 -42.83
CA LEU A 177 -5.82 5.06 -43.14
C LEU A 177 -5.67 6.40 -43.89
N PHE A 178 -4.71 7.23 -43.52
CA PHE A 178 -4.40 8.48 -44.24
C PHE A 178 -3.92 8.23 -45.67
N LYS A 179 -3.01 7.26 -45.87
CA LYS A 179 -2.54 6.86 -47.21
C LYS A 179 -3.70 6.34 -48.05
N ARG A 180 -4.50 5.42 -47.50
CA ARG A 180 -5.66 4.84 -48.19
C ARG A 180 -6.70 5.90 -48.55
N ARG A 181 -6.97 6.86 -47.66
CA ARG A 181 -7.84 8.01 -47.95
C ARG A 181 -7.32 8.85 -49.10
N ARG A 182 -6.01 9.16 -49.14
CA ARG A 182 -5.39 9.89 -50.26
C ARG A 182 -5.50 9.14 -51.58
N GLU A 183 -5.29 7.82 -51.58
CA GLU A 183 -5.42 7.00 -52.80
C GLU A 183 -6.84 7.01 -53.36
N ILE A 184 -7.86 6.90 -52.50
CA ILE A 184 -9.28 6.95 -52.90
C ILE A 184 -9.64 8.33 -53.47
N LEU A 185 -9.29 9.41 -52.77
CA LEU A 185 -9.58 10.78 -53.22
C LEU A 185 -8.78 11.19 -54.47
N GLY A 186 -7.54 10.70 -54.61
CA GLY A 186 -6.71 10.94 -55.78
C GLY A 186 -7.20 10.23 -57.05
N LYS A 187 -7.78 9.03 -56.92
CA LYS A 187 -8.45 8.34 -58.04
C LYS A 187 -9.73 9.03 -58.47
N SER A 188 -10.48 9.63 -57.55
CA SER A 188 -11.68 10.41 -57.86
C SER A 188 -11.38 11.65 -58.72
N LYS A 189 -10.20 12.28 -58.59
CA LYS A 189 -9.80 13.43 -59.43
C LYS A 189 -9.30 13.05 -60.83
N LYS A 190 -8.95 11.79 -61.08
CA LYS A 190 -8.50 11.30 -62.41
C LYS A 190 -9.62 10.69 -63.25
N ALA A 191 -10.82 10.55 -62.69
CA ALA A 191 -11.99 9.96 -63.34
C ALA A 191 -12.98 11.01 -63.89
N ALA A 192 -12.55 12.28 -64.01
CA ALA A 192 -13.32 13.38 -64.58
C ALA A 192 -12.57 13.96 -65.79
#